data_AF-A0A8B6FY00-F1
#
_entry.id   AF-A0A8B6FY00-F1
#
_cell.length_a   1.000
_cell.length_b   1.000
_cell.length_c   1.000
_cell.angle_alpha   90.00
_cell.angle_beta   90.00
_cell.angle_gamma   90.00
#
_symmetry.space_group_name_H-M   'P 1'
#
loop_
_entity.id
_entity.type
_entity.pdbx_description
1 polymer ?
#
loop_
_entity_poly.entity_id
_entity_poly.type
_entity_poly.pdbx_seq_one_letter_code
_entity_poly.pdbx_strand_id
1 'polypeptide(L)' 'MDDKGQLRSDIKIEEEDDLGKEIKVKFEKDEDFMVSVISAMDEEKVIAMKAIKQP' A
#
# COMPACT_ATOMS: atom_id res chain seq x y z
N MET A 1 4.76 0.41 -6.73
CA MET A 1 5.00 0.05 -8.15
C MET A 1 3.86 -0.83 -8.58
N ASP A 2 3.28 -0.60 -9.76
CA ASP A 2 2.25 -1.48 -10.31
C ASP A 2 2.87 -2.66 -11.08
N ASP A 3 2.03 -3.57 -11.59
CA ASP A 3 2.48 -4.76 -12.33
C ASP A 3 3.16 -4.43 -13.68
N LYS A 4 3.05 -3.19 -14.16
CA LYS A 4 3.70 -2.68 -15.37
C LYS A 4 5.02 -1.96 -15.07
N GLY A 5 5.40 -1.89 -13.80
CA GLY A 5 6.58 -1.20 -13.33
C GLY A 5 6.46 0.31 -13.25
N GLN A 6 5.24 0.85 -13.27
CA GLN A 6 4.99 2.28 -13.12
C GLN A 6 4.95 2.65 -11.63
N LEU A 7 5.55 3.79 -11.31
CA LEU A 7 5.57 4.36 -9.97
C LEU A 7 4.50 5.46 -9.88
N ARG A 8 3.71 5.43 -8.79
CA ARG A 8 2.77 6.48 -8.39
C ARG A 8 3.13 6.97 -7.00
N SER A 9 3.02 8.28 -6.78
CA SER A 9 3.33 8.95 -5.50
C SER A 9 2.22 9.89 -5.02
N ASP A 10 1.08 9.88 -5.70
CA ASP A 10 -0.11 10.69 -5.45
C ASP A 10 -1.05 10.07 -4.39
N ILE A 11 -0.96 8.75 -4.18
CA ILE A 11 -1.73 8.05 -3.14
C ILE A 11 -1.12 8.34 -1.78
N LYS A 12 -1.91 8.91 -0.86
CA LYS A 12 -1.53 9.10 0.54
C LYS A 12 -2.03 7.95 1.39
N ILE A 13 -1.24 7.60 2.40
CA ILE A 13 -1.64 6.66 3.44
C ILE A 13 -2.04 7.48 4.67
N GLU A 14 -3.20 7.19 5.22
CA GLU A 14 -3.64 7.76 6.49
C GLU A 14 -2.93 7.01 7.63
N GLU A 15 -1.99 7.68 8.33
CA GLU A 15 -1.18 7.07 9.39
C GLU A 15 -1.97 6.79 10.68
N GLU A 16 -3.16 7.39 10.81
CA GLU A 16 -4.01 7.25 11.99
C GLU A 16 -4.72 5.89 12.02
N ASP A 17 -4.97 5.29 10.85
CA ASP A 17 -5.58 3.98 10.68
C ASP A 17 -4.59 2.84 11.01
N ASP A 18 -5.09 1.73 11.57
CA ASP A 18 -4.28 0.56 11.90
C ASP A 18 -3.55 -0.02 10.67
N LEU A 19 -4.22 0.00 9.52
CA LEU A 19 -3.62 -0.41 8.24
C LEU A 19 -2.42 0.48 7.86
N GLY A 20 -2.53 1.79 8.05
CA GLY A 20 -1.45 2.74 7.76
C GLY A 20 -0.23 2.52 8.66
N LYS A 21 -0.46 2.26 9.95
CA LYS A 21 0.60 1.89 10.90
C LYS A 21 1.29 0.61 10.50
N GLU A 22 0.55 -0.42 10.11
CA GLU A 22 1.14 -1.70 9.68
C GLU A 22 1.97 -1.54 8.41
N ILE A 23 1.50 -0.77 7.42
CA ILE A 23 2.25 -0.49 6.20
C ILE A 23 3.57 0.21 6.53
N LYS A 24 3.55 1.21 7.42
CA LYS A 24 4.76 1.92 7.86
C LYS A 24 5.75 0.99 8.56
N VAL A 25 5.28 0.15 9.47
CA VAL A 25 6.13 -0.83 10.16
C VAL A 25 6.78 -1.80 9.18
N LYS A 26 6.05 -2.28 8.16
CA LYS A 26 6.63 -3.18 7.14
C LYS A 26 7.61 -2.46 6.23
N PHE A 27 7.30 -1.22 5.87
CA PHE A 27 8.20 -0.38 5.07
C PHE A 27 9.51 -0.09 5.81
N GLU A 28 9.46 0.23 7.11
CA GLU A 28 10.65 0.44 7.96
C GLU A 28 11.48 -0.82 8.18
N LYS A 29 10.89 -2.00 7.94
CA LYS A 29 11.56 -3.30 8.04
C LYS A 29 12.14 -3.79 6.71
N ASP A 30 12.06 -3.00 5.64
CA ASP A 30 12.44 -3.41 4.28
C ASP A 30 11.74 -4.72 3.84
N GLU A 31 10.51 -4.96 4.31
CA GLU A 31 9.71 -6.11 3.89
C GLU A 31 8.98 -5.83 2.56
N ASP A 32 8.93 -6.80 1.66
CA ASP A 32 8.12 -6.71 0.44
C ASP A 32 6.63 -6.94 0.74
N PHE A 33 5.80 -5.97 0.34
CA PHE A 33 4.35 -6.06 0.47
C PHE A 33 3.61 -5.46 -0.73
N MET A 34 2.40 -5.96 -0.95
CA MET A 34 1.43 -5.44 -1.92
C MET A 34 0.30 -4.74 -1.19
N VAL A 35 -0.15 -3.62 -1.72
CA VAL A 35 -1.34 -2.89 -1.24
C VAL A 35 -2.44 -2.95 -2.30
N SER A 36 -3.69 -3.09 -1.85
CA SER A 36 -4.87 -3.02 -2.72
C SER A 36 -5.50 -1.65 -2.60
N VAL A 37 -5.61 -0.96 -3.73
CA VAL A 37 -6.21 0.36 -3.86
C VAL A 37 -7.58 0.20 -4.50
N ILE A 38 -8.61 0.77 -3.89
CA ILE A 38 -9.93 0.89 -4.51
C ILE A 38 -10.06 2.29 -5.12
N SER A 39 -10.65 2.36 -6.31
CA SER A 39 -11.04 3.61 -6.95
C SER A 39 -12.56 3.65 -7.09
N ALA A 40 -13.19 4.70 -6.56
CA ALA A 40 -14.62 4.91 -6.64
C ALA A 40 -14.95 6.41 -6.58
N MET A 41 -15.88 6.88 -7.43
CA MET A 41 -16.33 8.29 -7.45
C MET A 41 -15.17 9.30 -7.49
N ASP A 42 -14.19 9.06 -8.36
CA ASP A 42 -12.97 9.89 -8.52
C ASP A 42 -12.06 9.95 -7.28
N GLU A 43 -12.29 9.09 -6.29
CA GLU A 43 -11.46 8.95 -5.10
C GLU A 43 -10.74 7.59 -5.09
N GLU A 44 -9.51 7.58 -4.57
CA GLU A 44 -8.70 6.38 -4.44
C GLU A 44 -8.18 6.23 -3.01
N LYS A 45 -8.35 5.03 -2.44
CA LYS A 45 -7.89 4.73 -1.08
C LYS A 45 -7.32 3.32 -0.98
N VAL A 46 -6.29 3.17 -0.15
CA VAL A 46 -5.74 1.85 0.21
C VAL A 46 -6.68 1.17 1.19
N ILE A 47 -7.13 -0.04 0.86
CA ILE A 47 -8.11 -0.79 1.67
C ILE A 47 -7.56 -2.08 2.26
N ALA A 48 -6.46 -2.61 1.73
CA ALA A 48 -5.87 -3.85 2.21
C ALA A 48 -4.37 -3.91 1.91
N MET A 49 -3.64 -4.70 2.71
CA MET A 49 -2.25 -5.06 2.45
C MET A 49 -2.07 -6.58 2.48
N LYS A 50 -1.11 -7.09 1.72
CA LYS A 50 -0.70 -8.48 1.71
C LYS A 50 0.81 -8.58 1.67
N ALA A 51 1.39 -9.33 2.60
CA ALA A 51 2.82 -9.66 2.55
C ALA A 51 3.10 -10.51 1.31
N ILE A 52 4.12 -10.16 0.54
CA ILE A 52 4.59 -11.00 -0.55
C ILE A 52 5.55 -11.99 0.09
N LYS A 53 5.12 -13.24 0.27
CA LYS A 53 6.06 -14.30 0.62
C LYS A 53 7.00 -14.48 -0.56
N GLN A 54 8.28 -14.18 -0.38
CA GLN A 54 9.30 -14.62 -1.32
C GLN A 54 9.32 -16.17 -1.32
N PRO A 55 9.32 -16.82 -2.50
CA PRO A 55 9.38 -18.28 -2.61
C PRO A 55 10.72 -18.87 -2.14
#